data_AF-A0A1I2AXY9-F1
#
_entry.id   AF-A0A1I2AXY9-F1
#
_cell.length_a   1.000
_cell.length_b   1.000
_cell.length_c   1.000
_cell.angle_alpha   90.00
_cell.angle_beta   90.00
_cell.angle_gamma   90.00
#
_symmetry.space_group_name_H-M   'P 1'
#
loop_
_entity.id
_entity.type
_entity.pdbx_description
1 polymer ?
#
loop_
_entity_poly.entity_id
_entity_poly.type
_entity_poly.pdbx_seq_one_letter_code
_entity_poly.pdbx_strand_id
1 'polypeptide(L)'
;MARQKSSDLKDFQQFYIQEVEPLLNKEPKYIRLDGGTTGSSRKVFGHFSYLGRRWKVDEDTHIEKLKIAYERSLKDVAPFHISRTKGGENYCLVLDEKSTVKKMMYIYEI
;
A
#
# COMPACT_ATOMS: atom_id res chain seq x y z
N MET A 1 -17.97 22.77 -17.34
CA MET A 1 -18.53 22.12 -16.14
C MET A 1 -17.40 21.91 -15.15
N ALA A 2 -17.40 22.66 -14.05
CA ALA A 2 -16.39 22.55 -13.00
C ALA A 2 -16.69 21.32 -12.14
N ARG A 3 -15.73 20.39 -12.03
CA ARG A 3 -15.78 19.28 -11.06
C ARG A 3 -14.71 19.57 -10.02
N GLN A 4 -15.12 19.97 -8.83
CA GLN A 4 -14.22 20.42 -7.76
C GLN A 4 -14.29 19.45 -6.57
N LYS A 5 -13.10 19.01 -6.12
CA LYS A 5 -12.71 18.36 -4.84
C LYS A 5 -13.18 16.91 -4.63
N SER A 6 -12.29 15.93 -4.42
CA SER A 6 -11.19 15.91 -3.45
C SER A 6 -9.90 15.26 -4.00
N SER A 7 -8.88 16.08 -4.17
CA SER A 7 -7.51 15.72 -4.53
C SER A 7 -6.59 15.96 -3.33
N ASP A 8 -6.92 15.34 -2.19
CA ASP A 8 -6.19 15.53 -0.92
C ASP A 8 -5.55 14.25 -0.39
N LEU A 9 -5.61 13.14 -1.15
CA LEU A 9 -4.83 11.95 -0.82
C LEU A 9 -3.50 11.99 -1.57
N LYS A 10 -2.43 11.92 -0.78
CA LYS A 10 -1.06 11.69 -1.23
C LYS A 10 -1.03 10.59 -2.29
N ASP A 11 -0.21 10.77 -3.31
CA ASP A 11 0.15 9.65 -4.16
C ASP A 11 0.96 8.61 -3.35
N PHE A 12 1.19 7.43 -3.93
CA PHE A 12 1.91 6.38 -3.22
C PHE A 12 3.33 6.79 -2.77
N GLN A 13 4.06 7.58 -3.58
CA GLN A 13 5.42 8.01 -3.23
C GLN A 13 5.38 8.95 -2.03
N GLN A 14 4.47 9.92 -2.04
CA GLN A 14 4.25 10.85 -0.93
C GLN A 14 3.80 10.11 0.34
N PHE A 15 2.90 9.14 0.23
CA PHE A 15 2.51 8.29 1.35
C PHE A 15 3.72 7.55 1.94
N TYR A 16 4.55 6.93 1.09
CA TYR A 16 5.72 6.19 1.53
C TYR A 16 6.72 7.09 2.27
N ILE A 17 7.10 8.22 1.69
CA ILE A 17 8.08 9.15 2.26
C ILE A 17 7.59 9.77 3.58
N GLN A 18 6.28 10.07 3.69
CA GLN A 18 5.77 10.78 4.86
C GLN A 18 5.35 9.87 6.01
N GLU A 19 5.00 8.61 5.74
CA GLU A 19 4.43 7.72 6.74
C GLU A 19 5.26 6.45 6.96
N VAL A 20 5.76 5.83 5.89
CA VAL A 20 6.46 4.54 5.97
C VAL A 20 7.96 4.71 6.25
N GLU A 21 8.62 5.63 5.54
CA GLU A 21 10.05 5.89 5.69
C GLU A 21 10.42 6.39 7.11
N PRO A 22 9.68 7.33 7.74
CA PRO A 22 9.99 7.76 9.10
C PRO A 22 9.83 6.63 10.11
N LEU A 23 8.84 5.75 9.92
CA LEU A 23 8.65 4.57 10.76
C LEU A 23 9.85 3.63 10.66
N LEU A 24 10.32 3.33 9.45
CA LEU A 24 11.48 2.47 9.22
C LEU A 24 12.77 3.08 9.80
N ASN A 25 12.94 4.40 9.70
CA ASN A 25 14.09 5.09 10.27
C ASN A 25 14.10 5.07 11.79
N LYS A 26 12.92 5.18 12.42
CA LYS A 26 12.78 5.12 13.87
C LYS A 26 12.94 3.69 14.39
N GLU A 27 12.37 2.72 13.69
CA GLU A 27 12.28 1.32 14.13
C GLU A 27 12.69 0.37 12.98
N PRO A 28 13.98 0.25 12.65
CA PRO A 28 14.46 -0.52 11.49
C PRO A 28 14.24 -2.03 11.61
N LYS A 29 13.86 -2.53 12.80
CA LYS A 29 13.56 -3.94 13.06
C LYS A 29 12.12 -4.31 12.73
N TYR A 30 11.25 -3.34 12.44
CA TYR A 30 9.84 -3.61 12.17
C TYR A 30 9.67 -4.35 10.85
N ILE A 31 8.96 -5.47 10.90
CA ILE A 31 8.60 -6.25 9.71
C ILE A 31 7.29 -5.72 9.13
N ARG A 32 6.33 -5.36 10.00
CA ARG A 32 5.01 -4.82 9.68
C ARG A 32 4.87 -3.38 10.14
N LEU A 33 3.89 -2.66 9.58
CA LEU A 33 3.60 -1.27 9.94
C LEU A 33 3.15 -1.10 11.40
N ASP A 34 2.55 -2.12 12.01
CA ASP A 34 2.21 -2.16 13.44
C ASP A 34 3.35 -2.61 14.36
N GLY A 35 4.53 -2.92 13.82
CA GLY A 35 5.67 -3.46 14.56
C GLY A 35 5.52 -4.93 14.97
N GLY A 36 4.40 -5.56 14.64
CA GLY A 36 4.17 -6.98 14.87
C GLY A 36 5.00 -7.87 13.94
N THR A 37 5.11 -9.14 14.31
CA THR A 37 5.76 -10.18 13.49
C THR A 37 4.79 -11.30 13.07
N THR A 38 3.63 -11.39 13.72
CA THR A 38 2.61 -12.42 13.50
C THR A 38 1.20 -11.87 13.76
N GLY A 39 0.18 -12.66 13.42
CA GLY A 39 -1.24 -12.30 13.59
C GLY A 39 -1.84 -11.62 12.35
N SER A 40 -3.10 -11.20 12.45
CA SER A 40 -3.80 -10.44 11.41
C SER A 40 -4.46 -9.23 12.05
N SER A 41 -4.36 -8.09 11.40
CA SER A 41 -5.06 -6.86 11.80
C SER A 41 -5.85 -6.33 10.61
N ARG A 42 -7.02 -5.75 10.88
CA ARG A 42 -7.81 -5.03 9.87
C ARG A 42 -7.82 -3.53 10.12
N LYS A 43 -6.98 -3.06 11.04
CA LYS A 43 -6.83 -1.63 11.28
C LYS A 43 -6.07 -1.01 10.13
N VAL A 44 -6.49 0.19 9.77
CA VAL A 44 -5.89 0.95 8.69
C VAL A 44 -4.69 1.72 9.24
N PHE A 45 -3.53 1.52 8.64
CA PHE A 45 -2.35 2.33 8.89
C PHE A 45 -2.45 3.68 8.18
N GLY A 46 -2.88 3.68 6.90
CA GLY A 46 -3.02 4.91 6.14
C GLY A 46 -3.68 4.71 4.78
N HIS A 47 -3.71 5.80 4.01
CA HIS A 47 -4.43 5.89 2.74
C HIS A 47 -3.60 6.61 1.68
N PHE A 48 -3.74 6.19 0.43
CA PHE A 48 -3.13 6.89 -0.70
C PHE A 48 -3.98 6.79 -1.97
N SER A 49 -3.67 7.64 -2.94
CA SER A 49 -4.24 7.59 -4.28
C SER A 49 -3.30 6.89 -5.27
N TYR A 50 -3.85 6.03 -6.12
CA TYR A 50 -3.08 5.36 -7.19
C TYR A 50 -4.00 5.03 -8.35
N LEU A 51 -3.60 5.40 -9.58
CA LEU A 51 -4.37 5.25 -10.81
C LEU A 51 -5.82 5.79 -10.71
N GLY A 52 -5.99 6.95 -10.06
CA GLY A 52 -7.29 7.60 -9.89
C GLY A 52 -8.24 6.92 -8.89
N ARG A 53 -7.77 5.88 -8.18
CA ARG A 53 -8.51 5.15 -7.15
C ARG A 53 -7.93 5.42 -5.77
N ARG A 54 -8.74 5.20 -4.74
CA ARG A 54 -8.36 5.35 -3.34
C ARG A 54 -8.05 3.98 -2.75
N TRP A 55 -6.96 3.91 -2.01
CA TRP A 55 -6.46 2.66 -1.44
C TRP A 55 -6.22 2.85 0.05
N LYS A 56 -6.66 1.87 0.85
CA LYS A 56 -6.27 1.74 2.26
C LYS A 56 -5.13 0.74 2.39
N VAL A 57 -4.23 1.02 3.32
CA VAL A 57 -3.14 0.12 3.72
C VAL A 57 -3.46 -0.37 5.13
N ASP A 58 -3.64 -1.68 5.29
CA ASP A 58 -3.84 -2.27 6.61
C ASP A 58 -2.47 -2.38 7.34
N GLU A 59 -2.47 -2.23 8.67
CA GLU A 59 -1.25 -2.16 9.49
C GLU A 59 -0.46 -3.47 9.57
N ASP A 60 -1.07 -4.58 9.15
CA ASP A 60 -0.41 -5.89 9.03
C ASP A 60 0.37 -6.05 7.72
N THR A 61 0.43 -5.01 6.89
CA THR A 61 1.28 -4.95 5.69
C THR A 61 2.75 -4.97 6.06
N HIS A 62 3.54 -5.80 5.36
CA HIS A 62 4.99 -5.83 5.52
C HIS A 62 5.65 -4.63 4.87
N ILE A 63 6.52 -3.96 5.63
CA ILE A 63 7.21 -2.74 5.20
C ILE A 63 8.10 -3.00 3.98
N GLU A 64 8.75 -4.17 3.92
CA GLU A 64 9.57 -4.60 2.79
C GLU A 64 8.81 -4.51 1.45
N LYS A 65 7.51 -4.87 1.43
CA LYS A 65 6.71 -4.86 0.21
C LYS A 65 6.45 -3.43 -0.28
N LEU A 66 6.23 -2.51 0.66
CA LEU A 66 6.09 -1.08 0.35
C LEU A 66 7.41 -0.49 -0.14
N LYS A 67 8.55 -0.91 0.44
CA LYS A 67 9.87 -0.49 -0.03
C LYS A 67 10.13 -0.93 -1.48
N ILE A 68 9.84 -2.19 -1.80
CA ILE A 68 9.98 -2.69 -3.18
C ILE A 68 9.10 -1.89 -4.16
N ALA A 69 7.85 -1.63 -3.79
CA ALA A 69 6.96 -0.79 -4.60
C ALA A 69 7.53 0.62 -4.79
N TYR A 70 8.06 1.23 -3.73
CA TYR A 70 8.65 2.57 -3.80
C TYR A 70 9.86 2.58 -4.74
N GLU A 71 10.78 1.63 -4.60
CA GLU A 71 11.94 1.49 -5.49
C GLU A 71 11.55 1.27 -6.96
N ARG A 72 10.46 0.53 -7.23
CA ARG A 72 9.91 0.39 -8.59
C ARG A 72 9.40 1.71 -9.13
N SER A 73 8.65 2.45 -8.31
CA SER A 73 8.09 3.75 -8.70
C SER A 73 9.18 4.78 -9.05
N LEU A 74 10.36 4.69 -8.43
CA LEU A 74 11.51 5.55 -8.74
C LEU A 74 12.19 5.21 -10.08
N LYS A 75 11.93 4.02 -10.64
CA LYS A 75 12.52 3.52 -11.89
C LYS A 75 11.54 3.60 -13.06
N ASP A 76 10.47 4.39 -12.95
CA ASP A 76 9.34 4.44 -13.89
C ASP A 76 8.68 3.07 -14.15
N VAL A 77 8.85 2.12 -13.22
CA VAL A 77 8.18 0.82 -13.25
C VAL A 77 6.92 0.91 -12.40
N ALA A 78 5.81 0.38 -12.92
CA ALA A 78 4.56 0.32 -12.18
C ALA A 78 4.77 -0.34 -10.80
N PRO A 79 4.49 0.35 -9.69
CA PRO A 79 4.74 -0.18 -8.34
C PRO A 79 3.77 -1.31 -8.00
N PHE A 80 2.57 -1.30 -8.58
CA PHE A 80 1.50 -2.22 -8.28
C PHE A 80 0.68 -2.60 -9.49
N HIS A 81 0.12 -3.81 -9.43
CA HIS A 81 -0.96 -4.28 -10.29
C HIS A 81 -2.26 -4.38 -9.51
N ILE A 82 -3.36 -4.00 -10.15
CA ILE A 82 -4.70 -4.12 -9.58
C ILE A 82 -5.20 -5.54 -9.81
N SER A 83 -5.54 -6.24 -8.74
CA SER A 83 -6.09 -7.60 -8.78
C SER A 83 -7.42 -7.68 -8.03
N ARG A 84 -8.27 -8.66 -8.39
CA ARG A 84 -9.51 -8.94 -7.66
C ARG A 84 -9.21 -9.69 -6.37
N THR A 85 -9.93 -9.35 -5.31
CA THR A 85 -9.92 -10.12 -4.06
C THR A 85 -10.56 -11.50 -4.28
N LYS A 86 -10.27 -12.46 -3.39
CA LYS A 86 -10.81 -13.84 -3.49
C LYS A 86 -12.35 -13.89 -3.54
N GLY A 87 -13.04 -12.93 -2.95
CA GLY A 87 -14.51 -12.82 -2.99
C GLY A 87 -15.06 -12.18 -4.27
N GLY A 88 -14.21 -11.64 -5.15
CA GLY A 88 -14.62 -11.04 -6.42
C GLY A 88 -15.24 -9.63 -6.33
N GLU A 89 -15.71 -9.22 -5.15
CA GLU A 89 -16.44 -7.95 -4.96
C GLU A 89 -15.53 -6.72 -4.85
N ASN A 90 -14.29 -6.89 -4.38
CA ASN A 90 -13.35 -5.79 -4.12
C ASN A 90 -12.02 -5.97 -4.87
N TYR A 91 -11.28 -4.87 -5.02
CA TYR A 91 -9.94 -4.85 -5.61
C TYR A 91 -8.82 -4.67 -4.58
N CYS A 92 -7.61 -5.01 -4.98
CA CYS A 92 -6.41 -4.91 -4.17
C CYS A 92 -5.16 -4.65 -5.02
N LEU A 93 -4.12 -4.13 -4.38
CA LEU A 93 -2.82 -3.93 -5.00
C LEU A 93 -1.88 -5.08 -4.66
N VAL A 94 -1.18 -5.58 -5.67
CA VAL A 94 -0.13 -6.60 -5.57
C VAL A 94 1.14 -6.13 -6.28
N LEU A 95 2.31 -6.60 -5.85
CA LEU A 95 3.57 -6.27 -6.50
C LEU A 95 3.71 -6.93 -7.88
N ASP A 96 3.37 -8.21 -8.02
CA ASP A 96 3.59 -8.97 -9.25
C ASP A 96 2.29 -9.61 -9.74
N GLU A 97 1.97 -9.46 -11.03
CA GLU A 97 0.78 -10.09 -11.65
C GLU A 97 0.76 -11.61 -11.51
N LYS A 98 1.95 -12.22 -11.50
CA LYS A 98 2.13 -13.68 -11.39
C LYS A 98 1.96 -14.20 -9.96
N SER A 99 1.95 -13.31 -8.96
CA SER A 99 1.71 -13.70 -7.57
C SER A 99 0.24 -13.48 -7.23
N THR A 100 -0.56 -14.53 -7.39
CA THR A 100 -1.95 -14.59 -6.90
C THR A 100 -2.05 -14.56 -5.38
N VAL A 101 -0.92 -14.56 -4.68
CA VAL A 101 -0.86 -14.52 -3.23
C VAL A 101 -0.36 -13.15 -2.79
N LYS A 102 -1.26 -12.38 -2.17
CA LYS A 102 -0.97 -11.25 -1.29
C LYS A 102 -0.17 -11.70 -0.06
N LYS A 103 0.96 -12.38 -0.24
CA LYS A 103 1.76 -12.76 0.93
C LYS A 103 2.25 -11.46 1.56
N MET A 104 1.56 -11.07 2.64
CA MET A 104 1.94 -10.00 3.54
C MET A 104 1.80 -8.57 2.99
N MET A 105 0.93 -8.36 2.00
CA MET A 105 0.63 -7.04 1.44
C MET A 105 -0.89 -6.82 1.40
N TYR A 106 -1.37 -5.92 2.26
CA TYR A 106 -2.79 -5.79 2.57
C TYR A 106 -3.26 -4.38 2.19
N ILE A 107 -3.33 -4.15 0.88
CA ILE A 107 -3.80 -2.90 0.30
C ILE A 107 -5.09 -3.14 -0.48
N TYR A 108 -6.14 -2.41 -0.15
CA TYR A 108 -7.49 -2.62 -0.67
C TYR A 108 -8.11 -1.33 -1.18
N GLU A 109 -8.93 -1.44 -2.21
CA GLU A 109 -9.72 -0.31 -2.70
C GLU A 109 -10.80 0.08 -1.66
N ILE A 110 -11.12 1.38 -1.62
CA ILE A 110 -12.20 1.97 -0.80
C ILE A 110 -13.24 2.60 -1.71
#